data_AF-I2NKX0-F1
#
_entry.id   AF-I2NKX0-F1
#
_cell.length_a   1.000
_cell.length_b   1.000
_cell.length_c   1.000
_cell.angle_alpha   90.00
_cell.angle_beta   90.00
_cell.angle_gamma   90.00
#
_symmetry.space_group_name_H-M   'P 1'
#
loop_
_entity.id
_entity.type
_entity.pdbx_description
1 polymer ?
#
loop_
_entity_poly.entity_id
_entity_poly.type
_entity_poly.pdbx_seq_one_letter_code
_entity_poly.pdbx_strand_id
1 'polypeptide(L)'
;MTKFTKISATALFALFLTACDKPADKAAEAPKAEATPAAQTQAPAQAETTTPAAQAQAPAQTETAKPAVQLSAEELAQGKADLQKILDWNKAQEQAANAAQQKLQTELATNDPQKVETALVEFIKTVDETVKTLDAVEVKSPLVAAFKAKTKEVLTLSSSIVADSVKVMAQPTPESQNALAEKTQQLIQEGNVLQQLQAELQQTFGE
;
A
#
# COMPACT_ATOMS: atom_id res chain seq x y z
N MET A 1 -21.02 8.82 14.91
CA MET A 1 -20.34 9.49 13.77
C MET A 1 -18.89 9.77 14.17
N THR A 2 -17.96 9.83 13.20
CA THR A 2 -16.50 10.13 13.33
C THR A 2 -15.52 9.01 13.74
N LYS A 3 -15.40 7.94 12.94
CA LYS A 3 -14.19 7.07 12.99
C LYS A 3 -13.53 6.75 11.64
N PHE A 4 -14.12 7.16 10.50
CA PHE A 4 -13.52 6.93 9.18
C PHE A 4 -12.49 8.01 8.74
N THR A 5 -12.21 9.02 9.58
CA THR A 5 -11.39 10.19 9.23
C THR A 5 -9.87 9.97 9.29
N LYS A 6 -9.37 8.76 9.60
CA LYS A 6 -7.92 8.55 9.82
C LYS A 6 -7.19 7.67 8.80
N ILE A 7 -7.90 7.01 7.88
CA ILE A 7 -7.24 6.39 6.71
C ILE A 7 -7.58 7.27 5.52
N SER A 8 -6.97 8.45 5.50
CA SER A 8 -7.14 9.39 4.40
C SER A 8 -6.53 8.75 3.14
N ALA A 9 -7.25 8.78 2.01
CA ALA A 9 -6.75 8.26 0.73
C ALA A 9 -5.44 8.92 0.27
N THR A 10 -5.10 10.08 0.84
CA THR A 10 -3.76 10.68 0.76
C THR A 10 -2.65 9.77 1.26
N ALA A 11 -2.91 8.82 2.16
CA ALA A 11 -1.92 7.82 2.56
C ALA A 11 -1.65 6.80 1.44
N LEU A 12 -2.63 6.43 0.63
CA LEU A 12 -2.43 5.54 -0.52
C LEU A 12 -1.62 6.23 -1.62
N PHE A 13 -1.93 7.49 -1.94
CA PHE A 13 -1.12 8.29 -2.88
C PHE A 13 0.27 8.63 -2.31
N ALA A 14 0.36 8.97 -1.02
CA ALA A 14 1.65 9.20 -0.37
C ALA A 14 2.51 7.93 -0.36
N LEU A 15 1.94 6.74 -0.18
CA LEU A 15 2.66 5.47 -0.32
C LEU A 15 3.27 5.31 -1.72
N PHE A 16 2.58 5.76 -2.78
CA PHE A 16 3.15 5.79 -4.14
C PHE A 16 4.30 6.81 -4.28
N LEU A 17 4.23 7.96 -3.60
CA LEU A 17 5.21 9.03 -3.72
C LEU A 17 6.44 8.87 -2.79
N THR A 18 6.24 8.43 -1.54
CA THR A 18 7.32 8.20 -0.56
C THR A 18 8.17 6.99 -0.89
N ALA A 19 7.70 6.13 -1.79
CA ALA A 19 8.41 4.96 -2.32
C ALA A 19 9.51 5.31 -3.34
N CYS A 20 9.52 6.55 -3.86
CA CYS A 20 10.41 6.94 -4.97
C CYS A 20 11.18 8.25 -4.72
N ASP A 21 11.12 8.81 -3.51
CA ASP A 21 11.91 9.97 -3.09
C ASP A 21 12.92 9.55 -2.03
N LYS A 22 14.04 8.94 -2.45
CA LYS A 22 15.20 8.77 -1.57
C LYS A 22 16.50 8.72 -2.37
N PRO A 23 17.41 9.67 -2.21
CA PRO A 23 18.77 9.33 -1.89
C PRO A 23 18.88 9.21 -0.37
N ALA A 24 19.44 8.09 0.08
CA ALA A 24 19.75 7.88 1.48
C ALA A 24 20.77 8.94 1.94
N ASP A 25 20.36 9.88 2.78
CA ASP A 25 21.28 10.53 3.71
C ASP A 25 20.60 10.91 5.03
N LYS A 26 21.34 10.67 6.11
CA LYS A 26 21.07 10.85 7.55
C LYS A 26 20.08 9.91 8.25
N ALA A 27 20.70 8.85 8.78
CA ALA A 27 20.55 8.53 10.19
C ALA A 27 20.93 9.71 11.11
N ALA A 28 20.41 9.69 12.34
CA ALA A 28 20.41 10.70 13.41
C ALA A 28 19.20 11.65 13.29
N GLU A 29 18.26 11.74 14.24
CA GLU A 29 18.34 11.55 15.68
C GLU A 29 17.02 10.94 16.21
N ALA A 30 17.14 9.94 17.09
CA ALA A 30 16.06 9.55 17.98
C ALA A 30 15.88 10.65 19.04
N PRO A 31 14.65 11.09 19.36
CA PRO A 31 14.46 11.97 20.51
C PRO A 31 14.67 11.14 21.78
N LYS A 32 15.77 11.48 22.45
CA LYS A 32 16.13 11.14 23.82
C LYS A 32 14.99 11.53 24.76
N ALA A 33 14.47 10.58 25.53
CA ALA A 33 13.77 10.84 26.78
C ALA A 33 14.50 10.08 27.90
N GLU A 34 15.14 10.86 28.75
CA GLU A 34 15.87 10.45 29.94
C GLU A 34 14.93 9.94 31.04
N ALA A 35 15.32 8.83 31.69
CA ALA A 35 15.25 8.65 33.14
C ALA A 35 16.02 7.38 33.55
N THR A 36 17.24 7.55 34.06
CA THR A 36 18.00 6.62 34.91
C THR A 36 17.57 6.78 36.39
N PRO A 37 18.09 6.04 37.40
CA PRO A 37 18.87 4.79 37.42
C PRO A 37 18.46 3.81 38.57
N ALA A 38 19.28 2.76 38.73
CA ALA A 38 19.54 1.93 39.93
C ALA A 38 18.93 0.51 39.86
N ALA A 39 19.64 -0.58 40.18
CA ALA A 39 20.95 -0.75 40.80
C ALA A 39 21.38 -2.23 40.69
N GLN A 40 22.72 -2.45 40.67
CA GLN A 40 23.46 -3.49 41.44
C GLN A 40 23.22 -4.98 41.05
N THR A 41 24.17 -5.93 41.05
CA THR A 41 25.53 -6.03 41.58
C THR A 41 26.12 -7.42 41.22
N GLN A 42 27.44 -7.47 40.95
CA GLN A 42 28.45 -8.52 41.18
C GLN A 42 28.43 -9.93 40.51
N ALA A 43 29.58 -10.23 39.88
CA ALA A 43 30.22 -11.53 39.61
C ALA A 43 30.76 -12.16 40.95
N PRO A 44 31.46 -13.34 41.03
CA PRO A 44 32.43 -13.86 40.05
C PRO A 44 32.67 -15.40 39.96
N ALA A 45 33.59 -15.75 39.04
CA ALA A 45 34.64 -16.79 39.10
C ALA A 45 34.26 -18.28 38.86
N GLN A 46 34.72 -18.87 37.74
CA GLN A 46 35.95 -19.71 37.54
C GLN A 46 35.72 -21.18 37.97
N ALA A 47 36.20 -22.24 37.30
CA ALA A 47 37.40 -22.43 36.50
C ALA A 47 37.27 -23.65 35.55
N GLU A 48 38.05 -23.62 34.45
CA GLU A 48 38.95 -24.67 33.89
C GLU A 48 38.48 -26.14 33.80
N THR A 49 38.85 -27.01 32.85
CA THR A 49 39.75 -27.05 31.68
C THR A 49 39.39 -28.36 30.93
N THR A 50 39.71 -28.43 29.63
CA THR A 50 40.11 -29.60 28.82
C THR A 50 39.50 -29.60 27.41
N THR A 51 40.27 -29.11 26.45
CA THR A 51 40.30 -29.58 25.05
C THR A 51 41.16 -30.86 24.99
N PRO A 52 41.05 -31.78 23.99
CA PRO A 52 41.04 -31.44 22.57
C PRO A 52 40.15 -32.30 21.62
N ALA A 53 39.79 -31.65 20.50
CA ALA A 53 39.69 -32.16 19.13
C ALA A 53 38.85 -33.41 18.80
N ALA A 54 37.80 -33.22 18.00
CA ALA A 54 37.51 -34.06 16.84
C ALA A 54 36.74 -33.24 15.79
N GLN A 55 37.39 -33.04 14.64
CA GLN A 55 36.79 -32.53 13.42
C GLN A 55 35.74 -33.53 12.90
N ALA A 56 34.54 -33.06 12.62
CA ALA A 56 33.62 -33.72 11.70
C ALA A 56 32.88 -32.62 10.93
N GLN A 57 33.34 -32.38 9.70
CA GLN A 57 32.73 -31.47 8.74
C GLN A 57 31.49 -32.12 8.13
N ALA A 58 30.42 -31.31 8.05
CA ALA A 58 29.23 -31.41 7.19
C ALA A 58 28.23 -32.56 7.51
N PRO A 59 26.92 -32.28 7.37
CA PRO A 59 26.37 -32.06 6.04
C PRO A 59 25.70 -30.70 5.86
N ALA A 60 25.82 -30.23 4.61
CA ALA A 60 25.07 -29.19 3.94
C ALA A 60 23.70 -28.88 4.56
N GLN A 61 23.58 -27.67 5.12
CA GLN A 61 22.32 -26.95 5.06
C GLN A 61 22.17 -26.48 3.62
N THR A 62 21.55 -27.34 2.81
CA THR A 62 20.93 -26.94 1.56
C THR A 62 19.76 -26.06 1.96
N GLU A 63 20.04 -24.79 2.18
CA GLU A 63 19.04 -23.74 2.16
C GLU A 63 18.45 -23.80 0.75
N THR A 64 17.29 -24.44 0.62
CA THR A 64 16.40 -24.25 -0.52
C THR A 64 15.88 -22.82 -0.44
N ALA A 65 16.78 -21.86 -0.72
CA ALA A 65 16.41 -20.57 -1.22
C ALA A 65 15.68 -20.84 -2.53
N LYS A 66 14.35 -20.71 -2.48
CA LYS A 66 13.52 -20.47 -3.67
C LYS A 66 14.32 -19.53 -4.58
N PRO A 67 14.56 -19.85 -5.85
CA PRO A 67 15.40 -19.00 -6.68
C PRO A 67 14.78 -17.61 -6.67
N ALA A 68 15.47 -16.65 -6.04
CA ALA A 68 15.24 -15.26 -6.33
C ALA A 68 15.48 -15.17 -7.84
N VAL A 69 14.43 -14.89 -8.61
CA VAL A 69 14.56 -14.69 -10.05
C VAL A 69 15.51 -13.52 -10.20
N GLN A 70 16.77 -13.80 -10.51
CA GLN A 70 17.76 -12.77 -10.79
C GLN A 70 17.37 -12.19 -12.14
N LEU A 71 16.69 -11.05 -12.10
CA LEU A 71 16.37 -10.27 -13.28
C LEU A 71 17.69 -9.84 -13.94
N SER A 72 17.74 -9.94 -15.27
CA SER A 72 18.81 -9.33 -16.06
C SER A 72 18.81 -7.81 -15.91
N ALA A 73 19.93 -7.18 -16.25
CA ALA A 73 20.04 -5.72 -16.24
C ALA A 73 18.99 -5.05 -17.14
N GLU A 74 18.66 -5.67 -18.28
CA GLU A 74 17.62 -5.20 -19.19
C GLU A 74 16.21 -5.32 -18.57
N GLU A 75 15.90 -6.43 -17.89
CA GLU A 75 14.63 -6.60 -17.18
C GLU A 75 14.47 -5.61 -16.03
N LEU A 76 15.57 -5.32 -15.31
CA LEU A 76 15.58 -4.36 -14.21
C LEU A 76 15.38 -2.92 -14.73
N ALA A 77 16.06 -2.54 -15.81
CA ALA A 77 15.87 -1.25 -16.47
C ALA A 77 14.44 -1.08 -17.04
N GLN A 78 13.90 -2.14 -17.65
CA GLN A 78 12.53 -2.16 -18.15
C GLN A 78 11.51 -2.03 -17.01
N GLY A 79 11.73 -2.72 -15.89
CA GLY A 79 10.89 -2.63 -14.69
C GLY A 79 10.86 -1.24 -14.07
N LYS A 80 12.01 -0.56 -13.99
CA LYS A 80 12.10 0.84 -13.55
C LYS A 80 11.34 1.79 -14.46
N ALA A 81 11.51 1.64 -15.77
CA ALA A 81 10.81 2.48 -16.74
C ALA A 81 9.29 2.28 -16.67
N ASP A 82 8.83 1.04 -16.50
CA ASP A 82 7.40 0.75 -16.36
C ASP A 82 6.84 1.26 -15.03
N LEU A 83 7.59 1.13 -13.93
CA LEU A 83 7.22 1.70 -12.63
C LEU A 83 7.08 3.22 -12.72
N GLN A 84 8.04 3.91 -13.36
CA GLN A 84 7.98 5.37 -13.55
C GLN A 84 6.71 5.81 -14.27
N LYS A 85 6.29 5.10 -15.34
CA LYS A 85 5.03 5.42 -16.04
C LYS A 85 3.82 5.33 -15.13
N ILE A 86 3.78 4.34 -14.23
CA ILE A 86 2.69 4.18 -13.26
C ILE A 86 2.70 5.32 -12.24
N LEU A 87 3.87 5.76 -11.78
CA LEU A 87 4.00 6.90 -10.87
C LEU A 87 3.56 8.21 -11.53
N ASP A 88 4.00 8.46 -12.76
CA ASP A 88 3.62 9.65 -13.53
C ASP A 88 2.11 9.67 -13.81
N TRP A 89 1.56 8.50 -14.18
CA TRP A 89 0.12 8.33 -14.31
C TRP A 89 -0.58 8.66 -12.98
N ASN A 90 -0.14 8.09 -11.87
CA ASN A 90 -0.75 8.29 -10.56
C ASN A 90 -0.74 9.77 -10.15
N LYS A 91 0.40 10.45 -10.31
CA LYS A 91 0.55 11.90 -10.07
C LYS A 91 -0.42 12.72 -10.90
N ALA A 92 -0.63 12.37 -12.18
CA ALA A 92 -1.59 13.05 -13.04
C ALA A 92 -3.05 12.88 -12.57
N GLN A 93 -3.38 11.78 -11.89
CA GLN A 93 -4.74 11.52 -11.39
C GLN A 93 -5.02 12.15 -10.02
N GLU A 94 -3.99 12.53 -9.25
CA GLU A 94 -4.13 13.01 -7.87
C GLU A 94 -5.09 14.22 -7.75
N GLN A 95 -4.94 15.22 -8.62
CA GLN A 95 -5.77 16.41 -8.59
C GLN A 95 -7.24 16.09 -8.88
N ALA A 96 -7.51 15.26 -9.89
CA ALA A 96 -8.86 14.87 -10.27
C ALA A 96 -9.53 14.02 -9.17
N ALA A 97 -8.79 13.07 -8.59
CA ALA A 97 -9.26 12.26 -7.47
C ALA A 97 -9.60 13.12 -6.25
N ASN A 98 -8.71 14.04 -5.87
CA ASN A 98 -8.94 14.96 -4.75
C ASN A 98 -10.13 15.90 -4.98
N ALA A 99 -10.31 16.38 -6.22
CA ALA A 99 -11.45 17.23 -6.57
C ALA A 99 -12.77 16.46 -6.51
N ALA A 100 -12.83 15.26 -7.09
CA ALA A 100 -14.02 14.41 -7.05
C ALA A 100 -14.40 14.02 -5.62
N GLN A 101 -13.42 13.65 -4.78
CA GLN A 101 -13.65 13.31 -3.38
C GLN A 101 -14.13 14.51 -2.57
N GLN A 102 -13.56 15.70 -2.77
CA GLN A 102 -14.03 16.92 -2.09
C GLN A 102 -15.46 17.26 -2.50
N LYS A 103 -15.76 17.21 -3.81
CA LYS A 103 -17.11 17.47 -4.31
C LYS A 103 -18.14 16.54 -3.69
N LEU A 104 -17.85 15.23 -3.67
CA LEU A 104 -18.75 14.26 -3.06
C LEU A 104 -18.98 14.54 -1.56
N GLN A 105 -17.92 14.87 -0.80
CA GLN A 105 -18.05 15.21 0.62
C GLN A 105 -18.88 16.49 0.84
N THR A 106 -18.68 17.52 0.01
CA THR A 106 -19.46 18.76 0.07
C THR A 106 -20.94 18.48 -0.16
N GLU A 107 -21.29 17.74 -1.21
CA GLU A 107 -22.69 17.44 -1.51
C GLU A 107 -23.33 16.50 -0.48
N LEU A 108 -22.57 15.55 0.07
CA LEU A 108 -23.02 14.72 1.21
C LEU A 108 -23.42 15.54 2.43
N ALA A 109 -22.70 16.64 2.72
CA ALA A 109 -23.02 17.50 3.86
C ALA A 109 -24.36 18.26 3.68
N THR A 110 -24.86 18.41 2.45
CA THR A 110 -26.12 19.10 2.18
C THR A 110 -27.35 18.30 2.61
N ASN A 111 -27.22 16.97 2.78
CA ASN A 111 -28.34 16.03 3.00
C ASN A 111 -29.43 16.09 1.91
N ASP A 112 -29.12 16.64 0.72
CA ASP A 112 -30.01 16.66 -0.43
C ASP A 112 -29.79 15.40 -1.28
N PRO A 113 -30.79 14.49 -1.38
CA PRO A 113 -30.62 13.21 -2.03
C PRO A 113 -30.29 13.34 -3.53
N GLN A 114 -30.83 14.34 -4.24
CA GLN A 114 -30.55 14.51 -5.67
C GLN A 114 -29.12 15.01 -5.90
N LYS A 115 -28.65 15.92 -5.05
CA LYS A 115 -27.26 16.42 -5.15
C LYS A 115 -26.25 15.34 -4.80
N VAL A 116 -26.53 14.56 -3.77
CA VAL A 116 -25.70 13.42 -3.37
C VAL A 116 -25.63 12.37 -4.48
N GLU A 117 -26.75 12.01 -5.10
CA GLU A 117 -26.78 11.06 -6.20
C GLU A 117 -25.99 11.59 -7.41
N THR A 118 -26.18 12.86 -7.78
CA THR A 118 -25.45 13.50 -8.89
C THR A 118 -23.95 13.50 -8.64
N ALA A 119 -23.51 13.90 -7.44
CA ALA A 119 -22.10 13.92 -7.08
C ALA A 119 -21.50 12.51 -7.03
N LEU A 120 -22.27 11.51 -6.60
CA LEU A 120 -21.84 10.12 -6.61
C LEU A 120 -21.63 9.62 -8.04
N VAL A 121 -22.55 9.90 -8.97
CA VAL A 121 -22.42 9.51 -10.38
C VAL A 121 -21.17 10.16 -11.01
N GLU A 122 -20.92 11.44 -10.74
CA GLU A 122 -19.71 12.12 -11.21
C GLU A 122 -18.42 11.54 -10.61
N PHE A 123 -18.45 11.18 -9.32
CA PHE A 123 -17.33 10.51 -8.66
C PHE A 123 -17.04 9.16 -9.30
N ILE A 124 -18.07 8.32 -9.51
CA ILE A 124 -17.92 7.00 -10.17
C ILE A 124 -17.36 7.17 -11.57
N LYS A 125 -17.90 8.13 -12.35
CA LYS A 125 -17.39 8.44 -13.69
C LYS A 125 -15.91 8.83 -13.68
N THR A 126 -15.50 9.64 -12.70
CA THR A 126 -14.08 10.03 -12.55
C THR A 126 -13.20 8.81 -12.29
N VAL A 127 -13.66 7.87 -11.47
CA VAL A 127 -12.95 6.61 -11.23
C VAL A 127 -12.90 5.73 -12.49
N ASP A 128 -13.99 5.63 -13.24
CA ASP A 128 -14.03 4.87 -14.50
C ASP A 128 -13.06 5.45 -15.55
N GLU A 129 -13.02 6.78 -15.68
CA GLU A 129 -12.06 7.48 -16.55
C GLU A 129 -10.62 7.27 -16.06
N THR A 130 -10.39 7.30 -14.75
CA THR A 130 -9.09 7.00 -14.12
C THR A 130 -8.65 5.56 -14.44
N VAL A 131 -9.53 4.57 -14.26
CA VAL A 131 -9.26 3.17 -14.58
C VAL A 131 -8.98 2.99 -16.08
N LYS A 132 -9.72 3.68 -16.95
CA LYS A 132 -9.47 3.66 -18.39
C LYS A 132 -8.10 4.22 -18.75
N THR A 133 -7.67 5.30 -18.12
CA THR A 133 -6.31 5.85 -18.34
C THR A 133 -5.23 4.92 -17.78
N LEU A 134 -5.49 4.22 -16.67
CA LEU A 134 -4.59 3.20 -16.14
C LEU A 134 -4.42 2.06 -17.14
N ASP A 135 -5.51 1.55 -17.70
CA ASP A 135 -5.49 0.47 -18.70
C ASP A 135 -4.60 0.84 -19.90
N ALA A 136 -4.58 2.11 -20.31
CA ALA A 136 -3.74 2.62 -21.39
C ALA A 136 -2.24 2.71 -21.05
N VAL A 137 -1.83 2.60 -19.78
CA VAL A 137 -0.41 2.61 -19.38
C VAL A 137 0.24 1.29 -19.77
N GLU A 138 1.09 1.28 -20.79
CA GLU A 138 1.80 0.09 -21.24
C GLU A 138 2.94 -0.30 -20.30
N VAL A 139 2.87 -1.52 -19.77
CA VAL A 139 3.85 -2.11 -18.85
C VAL A 139 4.24 -3.50 -19.36
N LYS A 140 5.53 -3.81 -19.30
CA LYS A 140 6.11 -5.10 -19.73
C LYS A 140 6.61 -5.93 -18.57
N SER A 141 7.08 -5.28 -17.49
CA SER A 141 7.48 -5.98 -16.27
C SER A 141 6.29 -6.73 -15.65
N PRO A 142 6.41 -8.05 -15.40
CA PRO A 142 5.35 -8.82 -14.76
C PRO A 142 4.96 -8.29 -13.37
N LEU A 143 5.94 -7.82 -12.60
CA LEU A 143 5.72 -7.26 -11.27
C LEU A 143 4.96 -5.93 -11.35
N VAL A 144 5.34 -5.04 -12.28
CA VAL A 144 4.62 -3.78 -12.50
C VAL A 144 3.21 -4.03 -13.06
N ALA A 145 3.04 -5.04 -13.92
CA ALA A 145 1.73 -5.44 -14.43
C ALA A 145 0.80 -5.96 -13.32
N ALA A 146 1.33 -6.80 -12.40
CA ALA A 146 0.58 -7.27 -11.24
C ALA A 146 0.14 -6.11 -10.34
N PHE A 147 1.04 -5.16 -10.08
CA PHE A 147 0.73 -3.96 -9.33
C PHE A 147 -0.32 -3.06 -10.00
N LYS A 148 -0.20 -2.83 -11.31
CA LYS A 148 -1.19 -2.10 -12.11
C LYS A 148 -2.57 -2.77 -12.00
N ALA A 149 -2.65 -4.08 -12.20
CA ALA A 149 -3.90 -4.83 -12.11
C ALA A 149 -4.52 -4.71 -10.71
N LYS A 150 -3.72 -4.88 -9.65
CA LYS A 150 -4.20 -4.73 -8.28
C LYS A 150 -4.67 -3.30 -7.98
N THR A 151 -3.98 -2.29 -8.50
CA THR A 151 -4.38 -0.88 -8.36
C THR A 151 -5.76 -0.64 -8.99
N LYS A 152 -6.01 -1.20 -10.18
CA LYS A 152 -7.32 -1.14 -10.84
C LYS A 152 -8.42 -1.79 -10.01
N GLU A 153 -8.17 -2.98 -9.46
CA GLU A 153 -9.13 -3.69 -8.61
C GLU A 153 -9.47 -2.88 -7.36
N VAL A 154 -8.46 -2.34 -6.67
CA VAL A 154 -8.63 -1.50 -5.48
C VAL A 154 -9.42 -0.23 -5.80
N LEU A 155 -9.12 0.47 -6.90
CA LEU A 155 -9.85 1.67 -7.32
C LEU A 155 -11.33 1.37 -7.64
N THR A 156 -11.58 0.29 -8.38
CA THR A 156 -12.94 -0.14 -8.76
C THR A 156 -13.74 -0.58 -7.54
N LEU A 157 -13.13 -1.33 -6.62
CA LEU A 157 -13.77 -1.77 -5.40
C LEU A 157 -14.06 -0.58 -4.46
N SER A 158 -13.12 0.37 -4.36
CA SER A 158 -13.30 1.59 -3.58
C SER A 158 -14.49 2.42 -4.08
N SER A 159 -14.63 2.61 -5.41
CA SER A 159 -15.78 3.33 -5.95
C SER A 159 -17.10 2.61 -5.71
N SER A 160 -17.11 1.28 -5.82
CA SER A 160 -18.27 0.45 -5.48
C SER A 160 -18.69 0.62 -4.02
N ILE A 161 -17.72 0.60 -3.09
CA ILE A 161 -17.96 0.78 -1.65
C ILE A 161 -18.53 2.17 -1.36
N VAL A 162 -18.00 3.22 -1.99
CA VAL A 162 -18.52 4.58 -1.84
C VAL A 162 -19.97 4.66 -2.32
N ALA A 163 -20.27 4.08 -3.49
CA ALA A 163 -21.63 4.04 -4.02
C ALA A 163 -22.61 3.30 -3.11
N ASP A 164 -22.20 2.14 -2.60
CA ASP A 164 -23.02 1.35 -1.69
C ASP A 164 -23.17 2.03 -0.34
N SER A 165 -22.14 2.71 0.16
CA SER A 165 -22.21 3.51 1.40
C SER A 165 -23.27 4.60 1.29
N VAL A 166 -23.33 5.31 0.17
CA VAL A 166 -24.37 6.32 -0.09
C VAL A 166 -25.76 5.69 -0.12
N LYS A 167 -25.94 4.55 -0.80
CA LYS A 167 -27.22 3.83 -0.85
C LYS A 167 -27.66 3.34 0.54
N VAL A 168 -26.74 2.77 1.32
CA VAL A 168 -26.98 2.30 2.69
C VAL A 168 -27.37 3.47 3.61
N MET A 169 -26.76 4.64 3.45
CA MET A 169 -27.15 5.84 4.21
C MET A 169 -28.58 6.29 3.88
N ALA A 170 -29.00 6.21 2.62
CA ALA A 170 -30.35 6.56 2.20
C ALA A 170 -31.39 5.52 2.68
N GLN A 171 -31.06 4.23 2.62
CA GLN A 171 -31.95 3.12 2.98
C GLN A 171 -31.19 1.99 3.69
N PRO A 172 -30.98 2.09 5.02
CA PRO A 172 -30.23 1.10 5.76
C PRO A 172 -31.03 -0.19 5.94
N THR A 173 -30.50 -1.31 5.45
CA THR A 173 -31.00 -2.65 5.77
C THR A 173 -29.87 -3.52 6.35
N PRO A 174 -30.19 -4.61 7.08
CA PRO A 174 -29.18 -5.55 7.54
C PRO A 174 -28.37 -6.16 6.39
N GLU A 175 -29.06 -6.50 5.28
CA GLU A 175 -28.43 -7.07 4.09
C GLU A 175 -27.46 -6.10 3.42
N SER A 176 -27.88 -4.84 3.21
CA SER A 176 -27.04 -3.83 2.56
C SER A 176 -25.83 -3.45 3.42
N GLN A 177 -25.98 -3.43 4.75
CA GLN A 177 -24.86 -3.20 5.67
C GLN A 177 -23.88 -4.37 5.68
N ASN A 178 -24.36 -5.62 5.62
CA ASN A 178 -23.49 -6.79 5.56
C ASN A 178 -22.71 -6.83 4.24
N ALA A 179 -23.39 -6.62 3.11
CA ALA A 179 -22.73 -6.55 1.79
C ALA A 179 -21.67 -5.44 1.73
N LEU A 180 -21.94 -4.27 2.30
CA LEU A 180 -20.97 -3.19 2.40
C LEU A 180 -19.77 -3.58 3.28
N ALA A 181 -20.00 -4.27 4.40
CA ALA A 181 -18.95 -4.76 5.29
C ALA A 181 -18.07 -5.80 4.58
N GLU A 182 -18.66 -6.74 3.83
CA GLU A 182 -17.93 -7.74 3.05
C GLU A 182 -17.04 -7.09 1.99
N LYS A 183 -17.58 -6.14 1.21
CA LYS A 183 -16.77 -5.36 0.24
C LYS A 183 -15.66 -4.58 0.93
N THR A 184 -15.94 -3.97 2.08
CA THR A 184 -14.92 -3.25 2.87
C THR A 184 -13.81 -4.20 3.33
N GLN A 185 -14.15 -5.42 3.74
CA GLN A 185 -13.17 -6.43 4.11
C GLN A 185 -12.34 -6.88 2.90
N GLN A 186 -12.98 -7.04 1.74
CA GLN A 186 -12.28 -7.30 0.48
C GLN A 186 -11.31 -6.15 0.15
N LEU A 187 -11.73 -4.89 0.29
CA LEU A 187 -10.85 -3.73 0.04
C LEU A 187 -9.62 -3.74 0.94
N ILE A 188 -9.78 -4.12 2.21
CA ILE A 188 -8.67 -4.27 3.14
C ILE A 188 -7.71 -5.37 2.68
N GLN A 189 -8.23 -6.52 2.25
CA GLN A 189 -7.40 -7.62 1.74
C GLN A 189 -6.64 -7.22 0.47
N GLU A 190 -7.33 -6.62 -0.50
CA GLU A 190 -6.72 -6.16 -1.75
C GLU A 190 -5.71 -5.03 -1.50
N GLY A 191 -6.01 -4.14 -0.55
CA GLY A 191 -5.09 -3.10 -0.09
C GLY A 191 -3.80 -3.67 0.51
N ASN A 192 -3.89 -4.75 1.28
CA ASN A 192 -2.70 -5.43 1.83
C ASN A 192 -1.85 -6.06 0.71
N VAL A 193 -2.49 -6.68 -0.28
CA VAL A 193 -1.77 -7.23 -1.45
C VAL A 193 -1.12 -6.11 -2.25
N LEU A 194 -1.81 -4.99 -2.44
CA LEU A 194 -1.27 -3.82 -3.12
C LEU A 194 -0.04 -3.26 -2.40
N GLN A 195 -0.08 -3.19 -1.06
CA GLN A 195 1.07 -2.78 -0.24
C GLN A 195 2.25 -3.74 -0.37
N GLN A 196 2.00 -5.05 -0.38
CA GLN A 196 3.06 -6.04 -0.59
C GLN A 196 3.71 -5.90 -1.97
N LEU A 197 2.91 -5.73 -3.02
CA LEU A 197 3.41 -5.51 -4.37
C LEU A 197 4.21 -4.20 -4.46
N GLN A 198 3.78 -3.14 -3.77
CA GLN A 198 4.53 -1.89 -3.71
C GLN A 198 5.88 -2.06 -3.00
N ALA A 199 5.93 -2.80 -1.90
CA ALA A 199 7.18 -3.11 -1.20
C ALA A 199 8.11 -3.95 -2.08
N GLU A 200 7.58 -4.95 -2.78
CA GLU A 200 8.36 -5.79 -3.71
C GLU A 200 8.88 -4.97 -4.90
N LEU A 201 8.08 -4.04 -5.43
CA LEU A 201 8.51 -3.08 -6.46
C LEU A 201 9.66 -2.21 -5.98
N GLN A 202 9.60 -1.67 -4.76
CA GLN A 202 10.69 -0.89 -4.19
C GLN A 202 11.94 -1.72 -3.95
N GLN A 203 11.81 -2.95 -3.45
CA GLN A 203 12.97 -3.82 -3.25
C GLN A 203 13.63 -4.23 -4.57
N THR A 204 12.83 -4.37 -5.63
CA THR A 204 13.30 -4.88 -6.93
C THR A 204 13.78 -3.77 -7.87
N PHE A 205 13.08 -2.63 -7.88
CA PHE A 205 13.31 -1.53 -8.82
C PHE A 205 13.61 -0.21 -8.13
N GLY A 206 13.47 -0.12 -6.81
CA GLY A 206 13.85 1.07 -6.05
C GLY A 206 15.38 1.24 -6.06
N GLU A 207 15.81 2.34 -6.66
CA GLU A 207 17.15 2.93 -6.52
C GLU A 207 17.00 4.39 -6.10
#